data_AF-A0A6G3UKE4-F1
#
_entry.id   AF-A0A6G3UKE4-F1
#
_cell.length_a   1.000
_cell.length_b   1.000
_cell.length_c   1.000
_cell.angle_alpha   90.00
_cell.angle_beta   90.00
_cell.angle_gamma   90.00
#
_symmetry.space_group_name_H-M   'P 1'
#
loop_
_entity.id
_entity.type
_entity.pdbx_description
1 polymer ?
#
loop_
_entity_poly.entity_id
_entity_poly.type
_entity_poly.pdbx_seq_one_letter_code
_entity_poly.pdbx_strand_id
1 'polypeptide(L)'
;MSGRGAVRFLGSQDASSWRQVRRYAVPHTMIEAAAARRAAGDWRGACAAAGFDVRIDFAKVAARYGAPVADALLADLRDLVPDLLRWHLPRVLGGRSTLATDRTVLLAGYGSEAGGPAPGTAYLQLRTVPMVDGPQRVLLRFGPQRRRAASGGTDD
;
A
#
# COMPACT_ATOMS: atom_id res chain seq x y z
N MET A 1 -1.93 34.34 18.23
CA MET A 1 -2.53 33.55 19.31
C MET A 1 -3.18 32.33 18.71
N SER A 2 -2.61 31.14 18.98
CA SER A 2 -3.02 29.85 18.40
C SER A 2 -4.46 29.48 18.74
N GLY A 3 -5.27 29.22 17.71
CA GLY A 3 -6.55 28.51 17.86
C GLY A 3 -6.28 27.02 18.04
N ARG A 4 -6.70 26.51 19.20
CA ARG A 4 -6.53 25.13 19.68
C ARG A 4 -6.93 24.08 18.64
N GLY A 5 -6.10 23.04 18.55
CA GLY A 5 -6.34 21.87 17.72
C GLY A 5 -7.70 21.24 17.99
N ALA A 6 -8.52 21.18 16.95
CA ALA A 6 -9.75 20.39 16.97
C ALA A 6 -9.34 18.93 17.23
N VAL A 7 -9.82 18.37 18.34
CA VAL A 7 -9.69 16.95 18.59
C VAL A 7 -10.46 16.25 17.48
N ARG A 8 -9.72 15.61 16.56
CA ARG A 8 -10.30 14.85 15.45
C ARG A 8 -10.87 13.53 15.97
N PHE A 9 -11.97 13.60 16.70
CA PHE A 9 -12.79 12.41 16.91
C PHE A 9 -13.46 12.07 15.58
N LEU A 10 -13.29 10.82 15.15
CA LEU A 10 -14.03 10.29 14.01
C LEU A 10 -15.54 10.45 14.29
N GLY A 11 -16.31 10.88 13.30
CA GLY A 11 -17.78 10.87 13.42
C GLY A 11 -18.28 9.47 13.79
N SER A 12 -19.46 9.37 14.41
CA SER A 12 -20.02 8.08 14.86
C SER A 12 -20.08 7.01 13.77
N GLN A 13 -20.40 7.41 12.54
CA GLN A 13 -20.42 6.54 11.37
C GLN A 13 -19.02 6.08 10.98
N ASP A 14 -18.03 6.97 10.95
CA ASP A 14 -16.64 6.61 10.67
C ASP A 14 -16.06 5.70 11.74
N ALA A 15 -16.36 5.98 13.02
CA ALA A 15 -15.96 5.11 14.12
C ALA A 15 -16.56 3.70 13.99
N SER A 16 -17.83 3.59 13.58
CA SER A 16 -18.49 2.31 13.28
C SER A 16 -17.82 1.59 12.09
N SER A 17 -17.57 2.31 10.99
CA SER A 17 -16.81 1.80 9.84
C SER A 17 -15.45 1.25 10.25
N TRP A 18 -14.70 1.98 11.09
CA TRP A 18 -13.40 1.51 11.56
C TRP A 18 -13.49 0.26 12.43
N ARG A 19 -14.52 0.11 13.28
CA ARG A 19 -14.76 -1.15 14.01
C ARG A 19 -14.98 -2.31 13.05
N GLN A 20 -15.76 -2.11 11.98
CA GLN A 20 -15.94 -3.13 10.95
C GLN A 20 -14.65 -3.44 10.19
N VAL A 21 -13.84 -2.42 9.88
CA VAL A 21 -12.50 -2.61 9.26
C VAL A 21 -11.63 -3.51 10.15
N ARG A 22 -11.56 -3.22 11.46
CA ARG A 22 -10.79 -4.05 12.42
C ARG A 22 -11.29 -5.50 12.47
N ARG A 23 -12.60 -5.71 12.33
CA ARG A 23 -13.21 -7.04 12.46
C ARG A 23 -13.12 -7.87 11.19
N TYR A 24 -13.25 -7.24 10.02
CA TYR A 24 -13.51 -7.96 8.77
C TYR A 24 -12.52 -7.65 7.63
N ALA A 25 -11.89 -6.47 7.60
CA ALA A 25 -11.00 -6.13 6.49
C ALA A 25 -9.60 -6.73 6.63
N VAL A 26 -9.18 -6.98 7.88
CA VAL A 26 -7.96 -7.69 8.28
C VAL A 26 -8.33 -8.64 9.42
N PRO A 27 -8.98 -9.79 9.12
CA PRO A 27 -9.43 -10.73 10.16
C PRO A 27 -8.24 -11.38 10.86
N HIS A 28 -8.46 -11.90 12.08
CA HIS A 28 -7.40 -12.53 12.88
C HIS A 28 -6.65 -13.64 12.12
N THR A 29 -7.37 -14.46 11.36
CA THR A 29 -6.79 -15.52 10.53
C THR A 29 -5.81 -15.00 9.47
N MET A 30 -6.04 -13.79 8.94
CA MET A 30 -5.10 -13.13 8.02
C MET A 30 -3.83 -12.70 8.75
N ILE A 31 -3.97 -12.13 9.95
CA ILE A 31 -2.84 -11.68 10.79
C ILE A 31 -1.97 -12.88 11.15
N GLU A 32 -2.55 -13.97 11.65
CA GLU A 32 -1.82 -15.19 12.00
C GLU A 32 -1.11 -15.79 10.77
N ALA A 33 -1.82 -15.91 9.65
CA ALA A 33 -1.28 -16.47 8.42
C ALA A 33 -0.15 -15.62 7.82
N ALA A 34 -0.23 -14.29 7.91
CA ALA A 34 0.81 -13.39 7.47
C ALA A 34 2.02 -13.41 8.44
N ALA A 35 1.76 -13.37 9.74
CA ALA A 35 2.79 -13.39 10.78
C ALA A 35 3.60 -14.71 10.75
N ALA A 36 2.95 -15.86 10.63
CA ALA A 36 3.61 -17.15 10.55
C ALA A 36 4.56 -17.23 9.35
N ARG A 37 4.14 -16.72 8.18
CA ARG A 37 4.97 -16.69 6.97
C ARG A 37 6.13 -15.70 7.08
N ARG A 38 5.92 -14.53 7.69
CA ARG A 38 7.01 -13.60 8.00
C ARG A 38 8.05 -14.23 8.93
N ALA A 39 7.60 -14.92 9.98
CA ALA A 39 8.51 -15.63 10.89
C ALA A 39 9.33 -16.73 10.20
N ALA A 40 8.77 -17.34 9.14
CA ALA A 40 9.47 -18.31 8.29
C ALA A 40 10.36 -17.65 7.19
N GLY A 41 10.40 -16.32 7.09
CA GLY A 41 11.13 -15.60 6.04
C GLY A 41 10.43 -15.59 4.66
N ASP A 42 9.20 -16.12 4.56
CA ASP A 42 8.40 -16.14 3.34
C ASP A 42 7.57 -14.85 3.19
N TRP A 43 8.26 -13.78 2.80
CA TRP A 43 7.61 -12.48 2.58
C TRP A 43 6.57 -12.51 1.45
N ARG A 44 6.75 -13.37 0.42
CA ARG A 44 5.82 -13.49 -0.70
C ARG A 44 4.52 -14.12 -0.25
N GLY A 45 4.61 -15.21 0.50
CA GLY A 45 3.42 -15.84 1.06
C GLY A 45 2.76 -14.95 2.11
N ALA A 46 3.53 -14.17 2.90
CA ALA A 46 2.95 -13.19 3.81
C ALA A 46 2.12 -12.12 3.05
N CYS A 47 2.66 -11.60 1.95
CA CYS A 47 1.92 -10.71 1.05
C CYS A 47 0.65 -11.36 0.51
N ALA A 48 0.75 -12.60 0.02
CA ALA A 48 -0.39 -13.33 -0.52
C ALA A 48 -1.50 -13.56 0.52
N ALA A 49 -1.13 -13.93 1.75
CA ALA A 49 -2.03 -14.11 2.89
C ALA A 49 -2.78 -12.81 3.23
N ALA A 50 -2.10 -11.67 3.13
CA ALA A 50 -2.67 -10.35 3.33
C ALA A 50 -3.40 -9.78 2.08
N GLY A 51 -3.62 -10.58 1.03
CA GLY A 51 -4.38 -10.15 -0.14
C GLY A 51 -3.59 -9.32 -1.16
N PHE A 52 -2.26 -9.36 -1.12
CA PHE A 52 -1.41 -8.68 -2.09
C PHE A 52 -1.01 -9.59 -3.26
N ASP A 53 -1.06 -9.04 -4.46
CA ASP A 53 -0.52 -9.63 -5.68
C ASP A 53 0.83 -8.97 -5.98
N VAL A 54 1.93 -9.70 -5.74
CA VAL A 54 3.29 -9.18 -5.98
C VAL A 54 3.65 -9.33 -7.45
N ARG A 55 3.93 -8.20 -8.13
CA ARG A 55 4.43 -8.13 -9.51
C ARG A 55 5.77 -7.40 -9.54
N ILE A 56 6.78 -8.02 -8.95
CA ILE A 56 8.15 -7.51 -8.88
C ILE A 56 9.08 -8.58 -9.45
N ASP A 57 9.88 -8.17 -10.44
CA ASP A 57 10.88 -8.99 -11.10
C ASP A 57 12.26 -8.43 -10.75
N PHE A 58 12.95 -9.09 -9.80
CA PHE A 58 14.22 -8.61 -9.28
C PHE A 58 15.34 -8.60 -10.32
N ALA A 59 15.31 -9.51 -11.30
CA ALA A 59 16.29 -9.51 -12.39
C ALA A 59 16.13 -8.24 -13.24
N LYS A 60 14.88 -7.86 -13.56
CA LYS A 60 14.61 -6.59 -14.25
C LYS A 60 14.92 -5.37 -13.41
N VAL A 61 14.70 -5.44 -12.08
CA VAL A 61 15.08 -4.35 -11.17
C VAL A 61 16.60 -4.16 -11.16
N ALA A 62 17.37 -5.24 -10.96
CA ALA A 62 18.83 -5.17 -10.96
C ALA A 62 19.39 -4.69 -12.30
N ALA A 63 18.84 -5.17 -13.42
CA ALA A 63 19.27 -4.75 -14.76
C ALA A 63 19.00 -3.27 -15.05
N ARG A 64 17.92 -2.70 -14.48
CA ARG A 64 17.51 -1.31 -14.76
C ARG A 64 18.01 -0.29 -13.75
N TYR A 65 18.08 -0.67 -12.47
CA TYR A 65 18.35 0.22 -11.34
C TYR A 65 19.60 -0.17 -10.54
N GLY A 66 20.29 -1.25 -10.92
CA GLY A 66 21.49 -1.75 -10.26
C GLY A 66 21.18 -2.76 -9.15
N ALA A 67 22.17 -3.62 -8.87
CA ALA A 67 22.11 -4.61 -7.79
C ALA A 67 21.82 -3.99 -6.41
N PRO A 68 22.43 -2.86 -6.00
CA PRO A 68 22.16 -2.27 -4.69
C PRO A 68 20.68 -1.89 -4.47
N VAL A 69 19.99 -1.42 -5.53
CA VAL A 69 18.56 -1.11 -5.45
C VAL A 69 17.72 -2.38 -5.34
N ALA A 70 18.07 -3.45 -6.06
CA ALA A 70 17.38 -4.72 -5.97
C ALA A 70 17.53 -5.35 -4.57
N ASP A 71 18.71 -5.25 -3.96
CA ASP A 71 19.00 -5.77 -2.63
C ASP A 71 18.28 -4.95 -1.54
N ALA A 72 18.31 -3.62 -1.62
CA ALA A 72 17.56 -2.74 -0.71
C ALA A 72 16.05 -3.01 -0.80
N LEU A 73 15.50 -3.15 -2.01
CA LEU A 73 14.10 -3.51 -2.23
C LEU A 73 13.75 -4.87 -1.61
N LEU A 74 14.63 -5.86 -1.74
CA LEU A 74 14.41 -7.18 -1.15
C LEU A 74 14.46 -7.14 0.37
N ALA A 75 15.35 -6.33 0.96
CA ALA A 75 15.42 -6.11 2.39
C ALA A 75 14.11 -5.50 2.92
N ASP A 76 13.64 -4.41 2.32
CA ASP A 76 12.36 -3.77 2.71
C ASP A 76 11.16 -4.72 2.58
N LEU A 77 11.15 -5.58 1.56
CA LEU A 77 10.08 -6.56 1.38
C LEU A 77 10.11 -7.68 2.41
N ARG A 78 11.28 -8.04 2.94
CA ARG A 78 11.42 -9.01 4.05
C ARG A 78 10.91 -8.42 5.36
N ASP A 79 11.10 -7.13 5.58
CA ASP A 79 10.66 -6.42 6.79
C ASP A 79 9.19 -5.94 6.71
N LEU A 80 8.58 -6.01 5.52
CA LEU A 80 7.20 -5.59 5.31
C LEU A 80 6.21 -6.41 6.15
N VAL A 81 5.31 -5.71 6.84
CA VAL A 81 4.15 -6.29 7.55
C VAL A 81 2.88 -6.04 6.75
N PRO A 82 2.49 -6.95 5.83
CA PRO A 82 1.50 -6.64 4.80
C PRO A 82 0.06 -6.58 5.35
N ASP A 83 -0.27 -7.34 6.37
CA ASP A 83 -1.55 -7.29 7.08
C ASP A 83 -1.77 -5.93 7.78
N LEU A 84 -0.72 -5.40 8.42
CA LEU A 84 -0.74 -4.05 8.99
C LEU A 84 -0.82 -2.97 7.90
N LEU A 85 -0.02 -3.10 6.83
CA LEU A 85 -0.12 -2.19 5.68
C LEU A 85 -1.55 -2.14 5.14
N ARG A 86 -2.18 -3.30 4.92
CA ARG A 86 -3.57 -3.40 4.44
C ARG A 86 -4.55 -2.66 5.34
N TRP A 87 -4.35 -2.70 6.65
CA TRP A 87 -5.19 -2.01 7.61
C TRP A 87 -5.19 -0.49 7.34
N HIS A 88 -4.01 0.08 7.11
CA HIS A 88 -3.79 1.51 6.92
C HIS A 88 -4.03 2.03 5.50
N LEU A 89 -4.40 1.17 4.55
CA LEU A 89 -4.72 1.61 3.20
C LEU A 89 -5.93 2.57 3.17
N PRO A 90 -5.96 3.53 2.22
CA PRO A 90 -7.11 4.40 2.02
C PRO A 90 -8.40 3.60 1.80
N ARG A 91 -9.49 4.02 2.43
CA ARG A 91 -10.79 3.35 2.41
C ARG A 91 -11.92 4.32 2.13
N VAL A 92 -12.99 3.83 1.53
CA VAL A 92 -14.28 4.53 1.48
C VAL A 92 -15.00 4.24 2.79
N LEU A 93 -15.14 5.26 3.63
CA LEU A 93 -15.89 5.18 4.90
C LEU A 93 -17.38 5.52 4.67
N GLY A 94 -18.11 5.87 5.72
CA GLY A 94 -19.56 6.16 5.62
C GLY A 94 -20.43 4.90 5.63
N GLY A 95 -20.15 3.97 6.54
CA GLY A 95 -20.86 2.68 6.64
C GLY A 95 -20.31 1.59 5.73
N ARG A 96 -19.23 1.89 4.99
CA ARG A 96 -18.44 0.92 4.22
C ARG A 96 -17.08 0.70 4.88
N SER A 97 -16.45 -0.40 4.50
CA SER A 97 -15.10 -0.79 4.93
C SER A 97 -14.17 -1.06 3.75
N THR A 98 -14.61 -0.79 2.53
CA THR A 98 -13.90 -1.17 1.30
C THR A 98 -12.69 -0.28 1.04
N LEU A 99 -11.63 -0.87 0.46
CA LEU A 99 -10.48 -0.09 -0.01
C LEU A 99 -10.92 0.93 -1.06
N ALA A 100 -10.36 2.14 -1.00
CA ALA A 100 -10.59 3.15 -2.01
C ALA A 100 -10.05 2.66 -3.36
N THR A 101 -10.86 2.74 -4.40
CA THR A 101 -10.53 2.24 -5.74
C THR A 101 -9.55 3.15 -6.46
N ASP A 102 -8.80 2.58 -7.41
CA ASP A 102 -7.84 3.27 -8.29
C ASP A 102 -6.84 4.20 -7.57
N ARG A 103 -6.41 3.79 -6.37
CA ARG A 103 -5.37 4.51 -5.62
C ARG A 103 -4.03 3.88 -5.89
N THR A 104 -3.05 4.73 -6.21
CA THR A 104 -1.63 4.39 -6.12
C THR A 104 -1.09 4.97 -4.82
N VAL A 105 -0.51 4.12 -3.97
CA VAL A 105 0.18 4.57 -2.76
C VAL A 105 1.66 4.23 -2.92
N LEU A 106 2.52 5.23 -2.69
CA LEU A 106 3.97 5.06 -2.70
C LEU A 106 4.40 4.66 -1.29
N LEU A 107 5.19 3.59 -1.18
CA LEU A 107 5.69 3.08 0.10
C LEU A 107 7.11 3.56 0.38
N ALA A 108 8.00 3.40 -0.60
CA ALA A 108 9.41 3.77 -0.51
C ALA A 108 9.95 4.17 -1.89
N GLY A 109 10.92 5.10 -1.92
CA GLY A 109 11.62 5.55 -3.13
C GLY A 109 13.08 5.11 -3.12
N TYR A 110 13.61 4.77 -4.30
CA TYR A 110 14.96 4.21 -4.50
C TYR A 110 15.67 4.97 -5.62
N GLY A 111 16.96 5.26 -5.42
CA GLY A 111 17.78 6.00 -6.39
C GLY A 111 17.63 7.52 -6.32
N SER A 112 17.16 8.06 -5.19
CA SER A 112 17.24 9.50 -4.91
C SER A 112 18.60 9.79 -4.28
N GLU A 113 19.50 10.40 -5.04
CA GLU A 113 20.66 11.07 -4.42
C GLU A 113 20.15 12.35 -3.74
N ALA A 114 20.22 12.35 -2.42
CA ALA A 114 19.99 13.45 -1.48
C ALA A 114 19.07 14.61 -1.94
N GLY A 115 17.77 14.54 -1.59
CA GLY A 115 16.94 15.76 -1.46
C GLY A 115 15.54 15.72 -2.05
N GLY A 116 15.13 14.62 -2.70
CA GLY A 116 13.74 14.46 -3.18
C GLY A 116 13.63 13.59 -4.43
N PRO A 117 12.41 13.50 -5.02
CA PRO A 117 12.16 12.74 -6.25
C PRO A 117 13.02 13.25 -7.43
N ALA A 118 14.18 12.63 -7.66
CA ALA A 118 15.02 12.92 -8.81
C ALA A 118 14.51 12.18 -10.06
N PRO A 119 14.77 12.69 -11.28
CA PRO A 119 14.56 11.93 -12.51
C PRO A 119 15.27 10.57 -12.42
N GLY A 120 14.51 9.48 -12.55
CA GLY A 120 15.03 8.12 -12.39
C GLY A 120 14.67 7.44 -11.07
N THR A 121 14.10 8.16 -10.08
CA THR A 121 13.61 7.55 -8.83
C THR A 121 12.55 6.49 -9.13
N ALA A 122 12.78 5.27 -8.64
CA ALA A 122 11.82 4.18 -8.67
C ALA A 122 11.15 4.02 -7.32
N TYR A 123 9.91 3.56 -7.31
CA TYR A 123 9.14 3.41 -6.09
C TYR A 123 8.63 1.98 -5.93
N LEU A 124 8.74 1.48 -4.71
CA LEU A 124 7.85 0.43 -4.23
C LEU A 124 6.47 1.06 -4.03
N GLN A 125 5.48 0.56 -4.76
CA GLN A 125 4.16 1.16 -4.82
C GLN A 125 3.10 0.09 -4.87
N LEU A 126 1.94 0.40 -4.31
CA LEU A 126 0.74 -0.44 -4.40
C LEU A 126 -0.34 0.22 -5.24
N ARG A 127 -1.20 -0.60 -5.82
CA ARG A 127 -2.40 -0.16 -6.54
C ARG A 127 -3.62 -0.94 -6.08
N THR A 128 -4.66 -0.22 -5.66
CA THR A 128 -5.97 -0.81 -5.41
C THR A 128 -6.71 -1.04 -6.74
N VAL A 129 -7.49 -2.11 -6.80
CA VAL A 129 -8.30 -2.46 -7.99
C VAL A 129 -9.40 -1.42 -8.23
N PRO A 130 -9.90 -1.29 -9.48
CA PRO A 130 -10.92 -0.29 -9.83
C PRO A 130 -12.33 -0.64 -9.30
N MET A 131 -12.55 -1.88 -8.86
CA MET A 131 -13.87 -2.37 -8.46
C MET A 131 -14.09 -2.22 -6.95
N VAL A 132 -15.25 -1.67 -6.59
CA VAL A 132 -15.70 -1.56 -5.18
C VAL A 132 -16.20 -2.92 -4.69
N ASP A 133 -16.99 -3.60 -5.53
CA ASP A 133 -17.58 -4.90 -5.26
C ASP A 133 -16.78 -5.99 -5.98
N GLY A 134 -15.87 -6.62 -5.25
CA GLY A 134 -14.99 -7.67 -5.75
C GLY A 134 -13.89 -8.00 -4.74
N PRO A 135 -13.07 -9.03 -5.00
CA PRO A 135 -11.92 -9.34 -4.15
C PRO A 135 -11.04 -8.09 -4.03
N GLN A 136 -10.87 -7.59 -2.80
CA GLN A 136 -10.05 -6.40 -2.51
C GLN A 136 -8.56 -6.76 -2.51
N ARG A 137 -8.10 -7.31 -3.63
CA ARG A 137 -6.70 -7.60 -3.90
C ARG A 137 -5.94 -6.31 -4.15
N VAL A 138 -4.70 -6.26 -3.71
CA VAL A 138 -3.83 -5.09 -3.84
C VAL A 138 -2.61 -5.47 -4.65
N LEU A 139 -2.39 -4.80 -5.78
CA LEU A 139 -1.21 -5.03 -6.59
C LEU A 139 0.00 -4.35 -5.94
N LEU A 140 1.05 -5.10 -5.63
CA LEU A 140 2.34 -4.57 -5.18
C LEU A 140 3.34 -4.63 -6.35
N ARG A 141 3.95 -3.51 -6.70
CA ARG A 141 4.84 -3.41 -7.87
C ARG A 141 5.99 -2.43 -7.61
N PHE A 142 7.00 -2.51 -8.48
CA PHE A 142 8.15 -1.62 -8.46
C PHE A 142 8.32 -0.93 -9.81
N GLY A 143 8.69 0.36 -9.80
CA GLY A 143 8.99 1.12 -11.02
C GLY A 143 8.79 2.62 -10.84
N PRO A 144 8.85 3.40 -11.93
CA PRO A 144 8.70 4.85 -11.84
C PRO A 144 7.29 5.22 -11.36
N GLN A 145 7.17 6.37 -10.68
CA GLN A 145 5.87 6.94 -10.37
C GLN A 145 5.18 7.30 -11.69
N ARG A 146 4.07 6.62 -12.00
CA ARG A 146 3.21 7.07 -13.09
C ARG A 146 2.55 8.36 -12.63
N ARG A 147 2.89 9.49 -13.26
CA ARG A 147 2.08 10.71 -13.12
C ARG A 147 0.65 10.34 -13.47
N ARG A 148 -0.28 10.65 -12.57
CA ARG A 148 -1.71 10.64 -12.90
C ARG A 148 -1.83 11.59 -14.10
N ALA A 149 -2.36 11.11 -15.23
CA ALA A 149 -2.79 12.01 -16.28
C ALA A 149 -3.75 12.99 -15.61
N ALA A 150 -3.48 14.29 -15.73
CA ALA A 150 -4.42 15.29 -15.26
C ALA A 150 -5.76 14.94 -15.92
N SER A 151 -6.77 14.61 -15.11
CA SER A 151 -8.13 14.60 -15.62
C SER A 151 -8.39 16.04 -16.04
N GLY A 152 -8.36 16.30 -17.34
CA GLY A 152 -8.83 17.56 -17.90
C GLY A 152 -10.25 17.74 -17.39
N GLY A 153 -10.43 18.67 -16.46
CA GLY A 153 -11.74 19.17 -16.14
C GLY A 153 -12.22 19.91 -17.36
N THR A 154 -13.18 19.33 -18.06
CA THR A 154 -14.14 20.13 -18.81
C THR A 154 -15.14 20.60 -17.76
N ASP A 155 -14.92 21.82 -17.25
CA ASP A 155 -15.99 22.60 -16.64
C ASP A 155 -16.87 23.06 -17.82
N ASP A 156 -18.15 22.68 -17.76
CA ASP A 156 -19.26 23.33 -18.45
C ASP A 156 -20.41 23.44 -17.44
#